data_AF-K8GSY8-F1
#
_entry.id   AF-K8GSY8-F1
#
_cell.length_a   1.000
_cell.length_b   1.000
_cell.length_c   1.000
_cell.angle_alpha   90.00
_cell.angle_beta   90.00
_cell.angle_gamma   90.00
#
_symmetry.space_group_name_H-M   'P 1'
#
loop_
_entity.id
_entity.type
_entity.pdbx_description
1 polymer ?
#
loop_
_entity_poly.entity_id
_entity_poly.type
_entity_poly.pdbx_seq_one_letter_code
_entity_poly.pdbx_strand_id
1 'polypeptide(L)'
;MKRWNKSAYTPAATWLIAIAIHGLLLVFPVVSLPTKQSSKSESGRVRVTVLPQAATAKKAAVQNRVNRAVSSLPVPALRREPPQPRPIPTPQVQPSPVPQKARSQPNFSRPSAVSQPKIRPNPTPASLAAPGDLVVNLGRLPNTKPCKNLEGCWQSGDSQWRAVYQNVQQQLSEQGYQLTELELEDDTGFRVSQVSRNGATKYYLHLLSTLQGTVYVLNPTQLDKDEVAQKLDNPS
;
A
#
# COMPACT_ATOMS: atom_id res chain seq x y z
N MET A 1 21.74 60.11 -26.09
CA MET A 1 20.73 59.22 -26.70
C MET A 1 21.44 58.03 -27.35
N LYS A 2 21.38 56.83 -26.76
CA LYS A 2 21.93 55.60 -27.34
C LYS A 2 20.95 54.46 -27.06
N ARG A 3 20.26 54.00 -28.12
CA ARG A 3 19.35 52.86 -28.11
C ARG A 3 20.15 51.59 -27.93
N TRP A 4 19.73 50.70 -27.03
CA TRP A 4 20.21 49.32 -27.00
C TRP A 4 19.04 48.38 -27.27
N ASN A 5 19.26 47.53 -28.26
CA ASN A 5 18.30 46.61 -28.85
C ASN A 5 17.96 45.47 -27.89
N LYS A 6 16.69 45.06 -27.95
CA LYS A 6 16.15 43.87 -27.32
C LYS A 6 16.72 42.63 -28.02
N SER A 7 17.53 41.83 -27.33
CA SER A 7 17.77 40.44 -27.74
C SER A 7 16.72 39.56 -27.08
N ALA A 8 15.86 38.99 -27.92
CA ALA A 8 14.96 37.91 -27.55
C ALA A 8 15.80 36.67 -27.21
N TYR A 9 15.81 36.29 -25.93
CA TYR A 9 16.30 34.98 -25.51
C TYR A 9 15.15 33.98 -25.66
N THR A 10 15.24 33.12 -26.66
CA THR A 10 14.43 31.91 -26.83
C THR A 10 15.08 30.75 -26.05
N PRO A 11 14.49 30.26 -24.95
CA PRO A 11 14.97 29.04 -24.31
C PRO A 11 14.30 27.82 -24.98
N ALA A 12 14.72 27.52 -26.21
CA ALA A 12 14.34 26.29 -26.91
C ALA A 12 15.58 25.43 -27.16
N ALA A 13 16.35 25.11 -26.12
CA ALA A 13 17.43 24.12 -26.18
C ALA A 13 17.99 23.81 -24.79
N THR A 14 17.24 23.09 -23.97
CA THR A 14 17.84 22.33 -22.85
C THR A 14 17.18 20.96 -22.77
N TRP A 15 17.50 20.15 -23.79
CA TRP A 15 17.26 18.71 -23.82
C TRP A 15 18.36 17.99 -23.02
N LEU A 16 17.96 17.01 -22.21
CA LEU A 16 18.67 15.74 -21.94
C LEU A 16 19.91 15.70 -21.03
N ILE A 17 19.80 16.01 -19.74
CA ILE A 17 20.72 15.43 -18.74
C ILE A 17 20.00 15.19 -17.41
N ALA A 18 19.23 14.09 -17.27
CA ALA A 18 18.82 13.56 -15.95
C ALA A 18 18.22 12.14 -16.02
N ILE A 19 18.85 11.20 -16.75
CA ILE A 19 18.50 9.76 -16.65
C ILE A 19 19.80 9.00 -16.36
N ALA A 20 20.33 9.11 -15.15
CA ALA A 20 21.53 8.36 -14.77
C ALA A 20 21.69 8.09 -13.26
N ILE A 21 20.62 8.18 -12.44
CA ILE A 21 20.72 7.91 -10.98
C ILE A 21 19.52 7.12 -10.44
N HIS A 22 19.03 6.11 -11.16
CA HIS A 22 18.03 5.17 -10.60
C HIS A 22 18.31 3.69 -10.96
N GLY A 23 19.51 3.37 -11.48
CA GLY A 23 19.83 2.04 -12.01
C GLY A 23 20.84 1.23 -11.19
N LEU A 24 20.92 1.40 -9.86
CA LEU A 24 21.93 0.71 -9.06
C LEU A 24 21.43 0.26 -7.68
N LEU A 25 20.38 -0.57 -7.60
CA LEU A 25 20.04 -1.28 -6.35
C LEU A 25 19.17 -2.53 -6.60
N LEU A 26 19.58 -3.49 -7.44
CA LEU A 26 18.91 -4.82 -7.48
C LEU A 26 19.88 -5.96 -7.84
N VAL A 27 20.84 -6.28 -6.97
CA VAL A 27 21.37 -7.66 -6.88
C VAL A 27 21.85 -7.95 -5.45
N PHE A 28 20.92 -8.07 -4.50
CA PHE A 28 21.22 -8.81 -3.27
C PHE A 28 20.65 -10.23 -3.43
N PRO A 29 21.48 -11.28 -3.47
CA PRO A 29 20.98 -12.63 -3.44
C PRO A 29 20.33 -12.87 -2.07
N VAL A 30 19.02 -13.13 -2.07
CA VAL A 30 18.29 -13.65 -0.91
C VAL A 30 18.85 -15.04 -0.62
N VAL A 31 19.79 -15.12 0.32
CA VAL A 31 20.22 -16.37 0.93
C VAL A 31 19.04 -16.89 1.75
N SER A 32 18.27 -17.79 1.15
CA SER A 32 17.23 -18.52 1.87
C SER A 32 17.91 -19.50 2.81
N LEU A 33 17.99 -19.15 4.10
CA LEU A 33 18.38 -20.13 5.12
C LEU A 33 17.31 -21.23 5.20
N PRO A 34 17.70 -22.52 5.26
CA PRO A 34 16.75 -23.60 5.47
C PRO A 34 16.17 -23.48 6.89
N THR A 35 14.92 -23.02 6.99
CA THR A 35 14.16 -23.06 8.24
C THR A 35 13.93 -24.52 8.61
N LYS A 36 14.66 -24.96 9.63
CA LYS A 36 14.60 -26.30 10.21
C LYS A 36 13.15 -26.58 10.66
N GLN A 37 12.50 -27.46 9.93
CA GLN A 37 11.23 -28.09 10.28
C GLN A 37 11.37 -28.73 11.67
N SER A 38 10.71 -28.14 12.68
CA SER A 38 10.63 -28.70 14.03
C SER A 38 9.19 -28.70 14.51
N SER A 39 8.73 -29.92 14.80
CA SER A 39 7.68 -30.31 15.77
C SER A 39 6.30 -29.68 15.57
N LYS A 40 5.33 -30.43 15.04
CA LYS A 40 4.44 -31.30 15.83
C LYS A 40 3.78 -30.52 16.97
N SER A 41 2.69 -29.83 16.66
CA SER A 41 1.70 -29.45 17.67
C SER A 41 0.48 -30.33 17.52
N GLU A 42 0.31 -31.12 18.57
CA GLU A 42 -0.77 -31.97 18.98
C GLU A 42 -2.16 -31.44 18.63
N SER A 43 -2.96 -32.31 18.00
CA SER A 43 -4.40 -32.14 17.82
C SER A 43 -5.08 -32.27 19.19
N GLY A 44 -5.22 -31.15 19.88
CA GLY A 44 -6.11 -31.00 21.02
C GLY A 44 -7.56 -31.02 20.55
N ARG A 45 -8.17 -32.21 20.57
CA ARG A 45 -9.59 -32.43 20.30
C ARG A 45 -10.42 -31.77 21.42
N VAL A 46 -10.76 -30.49 21.28
CA VAL A 46 -11.66 -29.80 22.19
C VAL A 46 -13.07 -30.39 22.01
N ARG A 47 -13.53 -31.13 23.02
CA ARG A 47 -14.93 -31.55 23.13
C ARG A 47 -15.75 -30.32 23.51
N VAL A 48 -16.53 -29.81 22.57
CA VAL A 48 -17.57 -28.81 22.85
C VAL A 48 -18.72 -29.53 23.55
N THR A 49 -18.85 -29.33 24.86
CA THR A 49 -20.03 -29.71 25.64
C THR A 49 -21.15 -28.75 25.30
N VAL A 50 -22.16 -29.24 24.57
CA VAL A 50 -23.40 -28.51 24.29
C VAL A 50 -24.27 -28.54 25.57
N LEU A 51 -24.53 -27.36 26.16
CA LEU A 51 -25.55 -27.23 27.22
C LEU A 51 -26.96 -27.22 26.60
N PRO A 52 -27.94 -27.92 27.20
CA PRO A 52 -29.32 -27.92 26.72
C PRO A 52 -30.12 -26.67 27.17
N GLN A 53 -30.83 -26.11 26.19
CA GLN A 53 -32.22 -25.60 26.24
C GLN A 53 -32.72 -24.77 27.44
N ALA A 54 -33.17 -23.55 27.15
CA ALA A 54 -34.35 -22.99 27.79
C ALA A 54 -35.35 -22.58 26.70
N ALA A 55 -36.49 -23.27 26.70
CA ALA A 55 -37.62 -23.03 25.83
C ALA A 55 -38.41 -21.81 26.31
N THR A 56 -38.74 -20.90 25.40
CA THR A 56 -39.95 -20.08 25.53
C THR A 56 -40.75 -20.15 24.24
N ALA A 57 -41.85 -20.89 24.34
CA ALA A 57 -42.90 -20.99 23.36
C ALA A 57 -43.74 -19.70 23.30
N LYS A 58 -44.20 -19.34 22.09
CA LYS A 58 -45.55 -18.86 21.73
C LYS A 58 -45.56 -18.66 20.20
N LYS A 59 -46.26 -19.53 19.43
CA LYS A 59 -47.59 -19.34 18.81
C LYS A 59 -47.65 -18.05 17.94
N ALA A 60 -48.04 -18.03 16.66
CA ALA A 60 -48.74 -19.01 15.84
C ALA A 60 -48.64 -18.68 14.32
N ALA A 61 -48.72 -19.75 13.52
CA ALA A 61 -49.41 -19.93 12.23
C ALA A 61 -49.46 -18.78 11.18
N VAL A 62 -48.95 -19.05 9.97
CA VAL A 62 -49.77 -19.20 8.76
C VAL A 62 -49.10 -20.22 7.82
N GLN A 63 -49.90 -21.23 7.46
CA GLN A 63 -49.68 -22.23 6.41
C GLN A 63 -49.58 -21.57 5.03
N ASN A 64 -48.60 -21.96 4.22
CA ASN A 64 -48.95 -22.35 2.86
C ASN A 64 -48.06 -23.50 2.37
N ARG A 65 -48.72 -24.62 2.10
CA ARG A 65 -48.14 -25.90 1.70
C ARG A 65 -48.51 -26.11 0.25
N VAL A 66 -47.55 -26.07 -0.66
CA VAL A 66 -47.68 -26.73 -1.96
C VAL A 66 -46.55 -27.71 -2.10
N ASN A 67 -46.92 -28.99 -1.94
CA ASN A 67 -46.09 -30.14 -2.22
C ASN A 67 -45.68 -30.11 -3.70
N ARG A 68 -44.38 -30.21 -3.98
CA ARG A 68 -43.92 -30.82 -5.24
C ARG A 68 -42.82 -31.82 -4.91
N ALA A 69 -43.24 -33.06 -4.70
CA ALA A 69 -42.36 -34.21 -4.78
C ALA A 69 -41.85 -34.30 -6.22
N VAL A 70 -40.54 -34.18 -6.42
CA VAL A 70 -39.87 -34.65 -7.63
C VAL A 70 -38.84 -35.66 -7.18
N SER A 71 -39.15 -36.91 -7.50
CA SER A 71 -38.33 -38.07 -7.27
C SER A 71 -37.14 -38.06 -8.23
N SER A 72 -35.95 -38.25 -7.64
CA SER A 72 -34.84 -39.09 -8.12
C SER A 72 -34.31 -38.94 -9.55
N LEU A 73 -33.01 -38.65 -9.66
CA LEU A 73 -31.99 -39.58 -10.18
C LEU A 73 -30.59 -39.09 -9.76
N PRO A 74 -29.72 -39.95 -9.19
CA PRO A 74 -28.33 -39.59 -8.93
C PRO A 74 -27.59 -39.45 -10.26
N VAL A 75 -27.10 -38.25 -10.53
CA VAL A 75 -26.19 -38.01 -11.67
C VAL A 75 -24.87 -38.74 -11.37
N PRO A 76 -24.38 -39.63 -12.25
CA PRO A 76 -23.10 -40.29 -12.05
C PRO A 76 -21.99 -39.25 -11.94
N ALA A 77 -21.21 -39.32 -10.85
CA ALA A 77 -20.05 -38.49 -10.65
C ALA A 77 -19.06 -38.72 -11.81
N LEU A 78 -18.92 -37.73 -12.68
CA LEU A 78 -17.85 -37.68 -13.67
C LEU A 78 -16.52 -37.74 -12.91
N ARG A 79 -15.87 -38.90 -13.00
CA ARG A 79 -14.52 -39.17 -12.51
C ARG A 79 -13.58 -38.18 -13.22
N ARG A 80 -13.26 -37.07 -12.55
CA ARG A 80 -12.25 -36.13 -13.03
C ARG A 80 -10.92 -36.87 -13.08
N GLU A 81 -10.44 -37.06 -14.30
CA GLU A 81 -9.11 -37.58 -14.55
C GLU A 81 -8.09 -36.64 -13.89
N PRO A 82 -7.14 -37.17 -13.09
CA PRO A 82 -6.10 -36.34 -12.51
C PRO A 82 -5.32 -35.66 -13.64
N PRO A 83 -5.05 -34.35 -13.55
CA PRO A 83 -4.34 -33.63 -14.60
C PRO A 83 -2.99 -34.30 -14.83
N GLN A 84 -2.74 -34.71 -16.08
CA GLN A 84 -1.44 -35.23 -16.48
C GLN A 84 -0.36 -34.20 -16.13
N PRO A 85 0.75 -34.63 -15.48
CA PRO A 85 1.86 -33.74 -15.18
C PRO A 85 2.43 -33.22 -16.50
N ARG A 86 2.37 -31.90 -16.69
CA ARG A 86 3.05 -31.25 -17.83
C ARG A 86 4.56 -31.45 -17.67
N PRO A 87 5.29 -31.72 -18.75
CA PRO A 87 6.74 -31.78 -18.72
C PRO A 87 7.29 -30.45 -18.19
N ILE A 88 8.07 -30.54 -17.12
CA ILE A 88 8.77 -29.39 -16.53
C ILE A 88 9.83 -28.96 -17.55
N PRO A 89 9.81 -27.70 -18.03
CA PRO A 89 10.84 -27.22 -18.93
C PRO A 89 12.19 -27.32 -18.22
N THR A 90 13.13 -28.03 -18.85
CA THR A 90 14.51 -28.15 -18.39
C THR A 90 15.12 -26.74 -18.32
N PRO A 91 15.68 -26.32 -17.18
CA PRO A 91 16.29 -25.02 -17.07
C PRO A 91 17.44 -24.89 -18.08
N GLN A 92 17.28 -23.99 -19.06
CA GLN A 92 18.38 -23.60 -19.92
C GLN A 92 19.42 -22.88 -19.08
N VAL A 93 20.62 -23.45 -19.05
CA VAL A 93 21.80 -22.87 -18.41
C VAL A 93 22.12 -21.57 -19.13
N GLN A 94 21.78 -20.45 -18.51
CA GLN A 94 22.13 -19.13 -19.02
C GLN A 94 23.65 -18.96 -18.89
N PRO A 95 24.36 -18.62 -19.98
CA PRO A 95 25.81 -18.44 -19.93
C PRO A 95 26.16 -17.32 -18.94
N SER A 96 27.08 -17.61 -18.02
CA SER A 96 27.56 -16.65 -17.04
C SER A 96 28.25 -15.47 -17.75
N PRO A 97 27.95 -14.22 -17.37
CA PRO A 97 28.60 -13.06 -17.95
C PRO A 97 30.10 -13.06 -17.61
N VAL A 98 30.92 -12.83 -18.64
CA VAL A 98 32.38 -12.74 -18.53
C VAL A 98 32.75 -11.48 -17.72
N PRO A 99 33.67 -11.57 -16.74
CA PRO A 99 34.10 -10.42 -15.94
C PRO A 99 34.76 -9.35 -16.82
N GLN A 100 34.16 -8.16 -16.90
CA GLN A 100 34.81 -7.01 -17.51
C GLN A 100 35.88 -6.45 -16.56
N LYS A 101 37.12 -6.33 -17.06
CA LYS A 101 38.26 -5.69 -16.37
C LYS A 101 37.88 -4.27 -15.95
N ALA A 102 37.99 -3.99 -14.65
CA ALA A 102 37.92 -2.65 -14.09
C ALA A 102 38.99 -1.76 -14.73
N ARG A 103 38.56 -0.69 -15.39
CA ARG A 103 39.44 0.34 -15.94
C ARG A 103 39.76 1.32 -14.81
N SER A 104 41.02 1.35 -14.40
CA SER A 104 41.54 2.31 -13.42
C SER A 104 41.25 3.74 -13.88
N GLN A 105 40.48 4.49 -13.10
CA GLN A 105 40.35 5.94 -13.29
C GLN A 105 41.54 6.65 -12.63
N PRO A 106 42.09 7.69 -13.28
CA PRO A 106 43.17 8.49 -12.73
C PRO A 106 42.65 9.46 -11.65
N ASN A 107 43.41 9.54 -10.57
CA ASN A 107 43.35 10.61 -9.57
C ASN A 107 43.45 11.97 -10.24
N PHE A 108 42.43 12.81 -10.09
CA PHE A 108 42.54 14.24 -10.32
C PHE A 108 42.26 15.00 -9.03
N SER A 109 43.32 15.66 -8.56
CA SER A 109 43.34 16.53 -7.40
C SER A 109 42.58 17.85 -7.67
N ARG A 110 41.75 18.23 -6.69
CA ARG A 110 41.48 19.58 -6.14
C ARG A 110 41.95 20.80 -6.96
N PRO A 111 41.07 21.82 -7.14
CA PRO A 111 41.26 23.07 -6.37
C PRO A 111 40.02 23.49 -5.57
N SER A 112 40.27 24.05 -4.38
CA SER A 112 39.27 24.75 -3.58
C SER A 112 38.89 26.07 -4.24
N ALA A 113 37.58 26.30 -4.41
CA ALA A 113 37.01 27.63 -4.61
C ALA A 113 36.00 27.89 -3.50
N VAL A 114 36.35 28.80 -2.60
CA VAL A 114 35.45 29.38 -1.59
C VAL A 114 34.53 30.33 -2.34
N SER A 115 33.28 29.89 -2.57
CA SER A 115 32.22 30.75 -3.09
C SER A 115 31.37 31.24 -1.92
N GLN A 116 31.29 32.56 -1.80
CA GLN A 116 30.50 33.29 -0.81
C GLN A 116 29.03 32.80 -0.79
N PRO A 117 28.39 32.72 0.39
CA PRO A 117 26.98 32.41 0.49
C PRO A 117 26.16 33.57 -0.09
N LYS A 118 25.58 33.36 -1.27
CA LYS A 118 24.49 34.20 -1.77
C LYS A 118 23.32 34.02 -0.81
N ILE A 119 23.04 35.06 -0.01
CA ILE A 119 21.89 35.12 0.91
C ILE A 119 20.63 34.85 0.08
N ARG A 120 20.15 33.61 0.18
CA ARG A 120 18.86 33.20 -0.36
C ARG A 120 17.80 33.93 0.47
N PRO A 121 16.76 34.52 -0.14
CA PRO A 121 15.68 35.11 0.63
C PRO A 121 15.15 34.04 1.59
N ASN A 122 15.15 34.39 2.86
CA ASN A 122 14.59 33.61 3.95
C ASN A 122 13.19 33.16 3.49
N PRO A 123 12.91 31.86 3.31
CA PRO A 123 11.55 31.43 3.05
C PRO A 123 10.75 31.86 4.28
N THR A 124 9.79 32.76 4.07
CA THR A 124 8.75 33.08 5.04
C THR A 124 8.35 31.77 5.72
N PRO A 125 8.37 31.68 7.06
CA PRO A 125 7.93 30.48 7.75
C PRO A 125 6.56 30.14 7.18
N ALA A 126 6.43 28.97 6.55
CA ALA A 126 5.13 28.43 6.20
C ALA A 126 4.32 28.52 7.49
N SER A 127 3.28 29.36 7.47
CA SER A 127 2.38 29.56 8.60
C SER A 127 2.08 28.19 9.18
N LEU A 128 2.41 27.99 10.47
CA LEU A 128 2.02 26.79 11.19
C LEU A 128 0.48 26.77 11.14
N ALA A 129 -0.08 26.10 10.14
CA ALA A 129 -1.48 25.77 10.12
C ALA A 129 -1.81 25.10 11.46
N ALA A 130 -2.90 25.52 12.08
CA ALA A 130 -3.34 24.97 13.35
C ALA A 130 -3.37 23.43 13.26
N PRO A 131 -3.00 22.69 14.32
CA PRO A 131 -2.88 21.23 14.30
C PRO A 131 -4.12 20.49 13.76
N GLY A 132 -5.31 21.09 13.86
CA GLY A 132 -6.57 20.52 13.35
C GLY A 132 -6.79 20.69 11.84
N ASP A 133 -6.37 21.80 11.22
CA ASP A 133 -6.59 22.06 9.79
C ASP A 133 -5.66 21.24 8.87
N LEU A 134 -4.58 20.72 9.42
CA LEU A 134 -3.59 19.94 8.67
C LEU A 134 -4.12 18.54 8.31
N VAL A 135 -4.97 17.93 9.14
CA VAL A 135 -5.45 16.54 8.92
C VAL A 135 -6.42 16.44 7.75
N VAL A 136 -7.28 17.45 7.55
CA VAL A 136 -8.36 17.43 6.56
C VAL A 136 -7.85 17.50 5.10
N ASN A 137 -6.59 17.89 4.87
CA ASN A 137 -5.99 17.92 3.53
C ASN A 137 -4.73 17.06 3.40
N LEU A 138 -4.27 16.44 4.49
CA LEU A 138 -3.07 15.60 4.44
C LEU A 138 -3.36 14.35 3.60
N GLY A 139 -2.55 14.09 2.57
CA GLY A 139 -2.64 12.84 1.79
C GLY A 139 -3.88 12.69 0.91
N ARG A 140 -4.71 13.73 0.73
CA ARG A 140 -5.86 13.65 -0.21
C ARG A 140 -5.35 13.54 -1.65
N LEU A 141 -5.57 12.38 -2.25
CA LEU A 141 -5.32 12.14 -3.66
C LEU A 141 -6.35 12.81 -4.59
N PRO A 142 -5.97 13.15 -5.83
CA PRO A 142 -6.92 13.60 -6.85
C PRO A 142 -7.98 12.53 -7.12
N ASN A 143 -9.19 12.95 -7.49
CA ASN A 143 -10.32 12.08 -7.82
C ASN A 143 -10.82 11.18 -6.68
N THR A 144 -10.46 11.46 -5.43
CA THR A 144 -11.00 10.76 -4.26
C THR A 144 -12.19 11.50 -3.67
N LYS A 145 -13.13 10.72 -3.11
CA LYS A 145 -14.31 11.25 -2.41
C LYS A 145 -14.08 11.17 -0.90
N PRO A 146 -14.44 12.20 -0.12
CA PRO A 146 -14.39 12.09 1.34
C PRO A 146 -15.38 11.01 1.81
N CYS A 147 -15.01 10.26 2.85
CA CYS A 147 -15.94 9.35 3.52
C CYS A 147 -16.93 10.16 4.37
N LYS A 148 -18.17 9.69 4.51
CA LYS A 148 -19.23 10.48 5.17
C LYS A 148 -18.96 10.76 6.65
N ASN A 149 -18.36 9.83 7.39
CA ASN A 149 -18.40 9.83 8.86
C ASN A 149 -17.02 9.75 9.53
N LEU A 150 -15.95 9.94 8.76
CA LEU A 150 -14.59 9.76 9.26
C LEU A 150 -13.69 10.87 8.73
N GLU A 151 -13.20 11.70 9.66
CA GLU A 151 -12.22 12.73 9.33
C GLU A 151 -10.92 12.08 8.84
N GLY A 152 -10.27 12.72 7.87
CA GLY A 152 -9.08 12.17 7.25
C GLY A 152 -9.33 10.87 6.46
N CYS A 153 -10.57 10.58 6.08
CA CYS A 153 -10.93 9.42 5.27
C CYS A 153 -11.29 9.81 3.84
N TRP A 154 -10.73 9.08 2.89
CA TRP A 154 -11.03 9.23 1.48
C TRP A 154 -11.16 7.87 0.80
N GLN A 155 -12.00 7.85 -0.23
CA GLN A 155 -12.23 6.69 -1.07
C GLN A 155 -11.73 6.97 -2.49
N SER A 156 -10.81 6.14 -2.96
CA SER A 156 -10.42 6.04 -4.36
C SER A 156 -11.30 5.02 -5.07
N GLY A 157 -11.68 5.31 -6.32
CA GLY A 157 -12.33 4.32 -7.18
C GLY A 157 -11.38 3.22 -7.68
N ASP A 158 -10.08 3.36 -7.43
CA ASP A 158 -9.08 2.36 -7.75
C ASP A 158 -9.12 1.19 -6.74
N SER A 159 -9.26 -0.02 -7.25
CA SER A 159 -9.25 -1.25 -6.45
C SER A 159 -7.83 -1.76 -6.15
N GLN A 160 -6.81 -1.23 -6.84
CA GLN A 160 -5.41 -1.57 -6.62
C GLN A 160 -4.85 -0.74 -5.46
N TRP A 161 -5.00 -1.24 -4.23
CA TRP A 161 -4.53 -0.53 -3.04
C TRP A 161 -3.04 -0.16 -3.10
N ARG A 162 -2.21 -0.95 -3.79
CA ARG A 162 -0.77 -0.68 -3.97
C ARG A 162 -0.52 0.64 -4.70
N ALA A 163 -1.29 0.92 -5.75
CA ALA A 163 -1.18 2.16 -6.50
C ALA A 163 -1.64 3.34 -5.65
N VAL A 164 -2.74 3.18 -4.92
CA VAL A 164 -3.25 4.18 -3.98
C VAL A 164 -2.21 4.47 -2.88
N TYR A 165 -1.62 3.43 -2.29
CA TYR A 165 -0.57 3.54 -1.28
C TYR A 165 0.64 4.32 -1.78
N GLN A 166 1.18 3.97 -2.96
CA GLN A 166 2.33 4.66 -3.53
C GLN A 166 2.04 6.14 -3.80
N ASN A 167 0.85 6.47 -4.28
CA ASN A 167 0.45 7.85 -4.51
C ASN A 167 0.34 8.62 -3.18
N VAL A 168 -0.30 8.04 -2.16
CA VAL A 168 -0.40 8.66 -0.82
C VAL A 168 0.98 8.85 -0.22
N GLN A 169 1.84 7.83 -0.31
CA GLN A 169 3.22 7.89 0.17
C GLN A 169 3.99 9.01 -0.52
N GLN A 170 3.90 9.11 -1.85
CA GLN A 170 4.57 10.16 -2.62
C GLN A 170 4.10 11.55 -2.16
N GLN A 171 2.79 11.78 -2.06
CA GLN A 171 2.23 13.07 -1.65
C GLN A 171 2.60 13.45 -0.20
N LEU A 172 2.64 12.47 0.71
CA LEU A 172 3.10 12.68 2.09
C LEU A 172 4.61 12.98 2.14
N SER A 173 5.40 12.31 1.30
CA SER A 173 6.85 12.54 1.22
C SER A 173 7.21 13.94 0.72
N GLU A 174 6.45 14.47 -0.24
CA GLU A 174 6.58 15.86 -0.74
C GLU A 174 6.28 16.90 0.35
N GLN A 175 5.49 16.53 1.36
CA GLN A 175 5.18 17.36 2.52
C GLN A 175 6.17 17.14 3.69
N GLY A 176 7.19 16.31 3.49
CA GLY A 176 8.22 15.99 4.46
C GLY A 176 7.81 14.94 5.50
N TYR A 177 6.78 14.15 5.23
CA TYR A 177 6.41 13.00 6.06
C TYR A 177 7.08 11.72 5.55
N GLN A 178 7.24 10.75 6.45
CA GLN A 178 7.77 9.43 6.14
C GLN A 178 6.76 8.38 6.58
N LEU A 179 6.61 7.34 5.75
CA LEU A 179 5.73 6.20 6.01
C LEU A 179 6.56 5.01 6.43
N THR A 180 6.18 4.38 7.54
CA THR A 180 6.78 3.13 8.01
C THR A 180 5.68 2.11 8.18
N GLU A 181 5.72 1.05 7.39
CA GLU A 181 4.71 -0.01 7.44
C GLU A 181 4.82 -0.75 8.79
N LEU A 182 3.69 -0.90 9.50
CA LEU A 182 3.63 -1.59 10.79
C LEU A 182 3.20 -3.03 10.64
N GLU A 183 2.12 -3.23 9.90
CA GLU A 183 1.42 -4.50 9.87
C GLU A 183 0.77 -4.71 8.50
N LEU A 184 1.11 -5.85 7.90
CA LEU A 184 0.47 -6.37 6.70
C LEU A 184 -0.44 -7.50 7.15
N GLU A 185 -1.74 -7.26 7.15
CA GLU A 185 -2.67 -8.37 7.13
C GLU A 185 -2.88 -8.75 5.65
N ASP A 186 -1.96 -9.57 5.14
CA ASP A 186 -1.83 -9.84 3.69
C ASP A 186 -3.10 -10.44 3.05
N ASP A 187 -3.91 -11.15 3.84
CA ASP A 187 -5.11 -11.84 3.33
C ASP A 187 -6.37 -10.97 3.31
N THR A 188 -6.41 -9.87 4.07
CA THR A 188 -7.64 -9.08 4.25
C THR A 188 -7.70 -7.80 3.42
N GLY A 189 -6.59 -7.43 2.78
CA GLY A 189 -6.49 -6.15 2.07
C GLY A 189 -6.51 -4.94 3.00
N PHE A 190 -6.20 -5.15 4.29
CA PHE A 190 -6.04 -4.11 5.30
C PHE A 190 -4.56 -3.87 5.61
N ARG A 191 -4.15 -2.60 5.68
CA ARG A 191 -2.76 -2.22 5.97
C ARG A 191 -2.69 -1.01 6.86
N VAL A 192 -1.65 -0.99 7.69
CA VAL A 192 -1.38 0.13 8.60
C VAL A 192 0.07 0.58 8.45
N SER A 193 0.26 1.89 8.23
CA SER A 193 1.57 2.53 8.22
C SER A 193 1.61 3.70 9.20
N GLN A 194 2.70 3.85 9.94
CA GLN A 194 2.97 5.06 10.71
C GLN A 194 3.35 6.19 9.77
N VAL A 195 2.81 7.37 10.03
CA VAL A 195 3.15 8.61 9.36
C VAL A 195 3.91 9.49 10.35
N SER A 196 5.20 9.66 10.10
CA SER A 196 6.11 10.42 10.96
C SER A 196 6.63 11.66 10.27
N ARG A 197 6.99 12.69 11.06
CA ARG A 197 7.68 13.89 10.59
C ARG A 197 8.75 14.25 11.59
N ASN A 198 9.98 14.44 11.12
CA ASN A 198 11.15 14.69 11.97
C ASN A 198 11.34 13.60 13.06
N GLY A 199 11.07 12.34 12.71
CA GLY A 199 11.22 11.19 13.62
C GLY A 199 10.13 11.04 14.68
N ALA A 200 9.14 11.94 14.73
CA ALA A 200 7.98 11.80 15.61
C ALA A 200 6.76 11.29 14.84
N THR A 201 6.16 10.18 15.27
CA THR A 201 4.89 9.68 14.74
C THR A 201 3.79 10.69 15.02
N LYS A 202 3.02 11.01 13.97
CA LYS A 202 1.92 11.98 14.03
C LYS A 202 0.58 11.33 13.76
N TYR A 203 0.54 10.40 12.81
CA TYR A 203 -0.67 9.74 12.37
C TYR A 203 -0.39 8.29 12.00
N TYR A 204 -1.46 7.55 11.78
CA TYR A 204 -1.49 6.21 11.23
C TYR A 204 -2.33 6.26 9.95
N LEU A 205 -1.75 5.77 8.86
CA LEU A 205 -2.43 5.59 7.59
C LEU A 205 -2.96 4.16 7.52
N HIS A 206 -4.28 4.03 7.48
CA HIS A 206 -4.98 2.78 7.31
C HIS A 206 -5.45 2.69 5.86
N LEU A 207 -5.26 1.55 5.20
CA LEU A 207 -5.81 1.28 3.88
C LEU A 207 -6.69 0.06 3.95
N LEU A 208 -7.86 0.12 3.33
CA LEU A 208 -8.82 -0.96 3.26
C LEU A 208 -9.31 -1.10 1.82
N SER A 209 -9.09 -2.26 1.21
CA SER A 209 -9.72 -2.60 -0.08
C SER A 209 -11.20 -2.94 0.12
N THR A 210 -12.07 -2.26 -0.61
CA THR A 210 -13.53 -2.46 -0.61
C THR A 210 -14.03 -2.80 -2.01
N LEU A 211 -15.28 -3.24 -2.13
CA LEU A 211 -15.92 -3.49 -3.43
C LEU A 211 -16.03 -2.23 -4.31
N GLN A 212 -16.00 -1.05 -3.70
CA GLN A 212 -16.13 0.24 -4.38
C GLN A 212 -14.77 0.91 -4.65
N GLY A 213 -13.66 0.22 -4.35
CA GLY A 213 -12.30 0.73 -4.49
C GLY A 213 -11.55 0.73 -3.16
N THR A 214 -10.48 1.51 -3.06
CA THR A 214 -9.62 1.56 -1.87
C THR A 214 -9.98 2.75 -0.99
N VAL A 215 -10.31 2.47 0.26
CA VAL A 215 -10.47 3.49 1.30
C VAL A 215 -9.13 3.67 2.00
N TYR A 216 -8.75 4.90 2.28
CA TYR A 216 -7.61 5.20 3.14
C TYR A 216 -7.97 6.26 4.18
N VAL A 217 -7.43 6.09 5.39
CA VAL A 217 -7.76 6.89 6.58
C VAL A 217 -6.47 7.33 7.27
N LEU A 218 -6.28 8.63 7.43
CA LEU A 218 -5.27 9.19 8.32
C LEU A 218 -5.89 9.50 9.68
N ASN A 219 -5.44 8.80 10.71
CA ASN A 219 -5.96 8.95 12.06
C ASN A 219 -4.83 9.14 13.08
N PRO A 220 -4.96 10.01 14.10
CA PRO A 220 -3.95 10.14 15.17
C PRO A 220 -3.75 8.84 15.98
N THR A 221 -4.75 7.97 16.05
CA THR A 221 -4.68 6.67 16.72
C THR A 221 -4.64 5.54 15.71
N GLN A 222 -3.90 4.47 16.03
CA GLN A 222 -3.97 3.22 15.30
C GLN A 222 -5.34 2.59 15.53
N LEU A 223 -6.08 2.38 14.44
CA LEU A 223 -7.37 1.71 14.44
C LEU A 223 -7.18 0.27 13.95
N ASP A 224 -7.98 -0.64 14.50
CA ASP A 224 -8.07 -1.97 13.92
C ASP A 224 -8.98 -1.98 12.67
N LYS A 225 -8.99 -3.10 11.96
CA LYS A 225 -9.77 -3.26 10.73
C LYS A 225 -11.27 -3.11 10.98
N ASP A 226 -11.77 -3.67 12.07
CA ASP A 226 -13.20 -3.71 12.40
C ASP A 226 -13.69 -2.31 12.81
N GLU A 227 -12.87 -1.53 13.50
CA GLU A 227 -13.10 -0.13 13.83
C GLU A 227 -13.16 0.74 12.58
N VAL A 228 -12.23 0.55 11.63
CA VAL A 228 -12.27 1.26 10.34
C VAL A 228 -13.54 0.89 9.57
N ALA A 229 -13.88 -0.40 9.48
CA ALA A 229 -15.10 -0.85 8.81
C ALA A 229 -16.37 -0.31 9.47
N GLN A 230 -16.47 -0.40 10.80
CA GLN A 230 -17.62 0.07 11.56
C GLN A 230 -17.84 1.58 11.41
N LYS A 231 -16.75 2.37 11.37
CA LYS A 231 -16.81 3.82 11.14
C LYS A 231 -17.24 4.18 9.71
N LEU A 232 -17.02 3.28 8.74
CA LEU A 232 -17.50 3.45 7.37
C LEU A 232 -19.00 3.13 7.24
N ASP A 233 -19.49 2.13 7.96
CA ASP A 233 -20.87 1.64 7.82
C ASP A 233 -21.89 2.38 8.70
N ASN A 234 -21.50 2.92 9.86
CA ASN A 234 -22.43 3.63 10.75
C ASN A 234 -22.49 5.14 10.44
N PRO A 235 -23.60 5.66 9.87
CA PRO A 235 -23.85 7.10 9.86
C PRO A 235 -24.07 7.58 11.29
N SER A 236 -23.16 8.41 11.79
CA SER A 236 -23.38 9.17 13.03
C SER A 236 -24.33 10.34 12.78
#